data_AF-U2DSC7-F1
#
_entry.id   AF-U2DSC7-F1
#
_cell.length_a   1.000
_cell.length_b   1.000
_cell.length_c   1.000
_cell.angle_alpha   90.00
_cell.angle_beta   90.00
_cell.angle_gamma   90.00
#
_symmetry.space_group_name_H-M   'P 1'
#
loop_
_entity.id
_entity.type
_entity.pdbx_description
1 polymer ?
#
loop_
_entity_poly.entity_id
_entity_poly.type
_entity_poly.pdbx_seq_one_letter_code
_entity_poly.pdbx_strand_id
1 'polypeptide(L)'
;MFLSLWKQFSYSVLLIFLFVGLLFPVIGIAAIICMIAPVVVSFFKGRYWCGNLCPRGNFFDRVITRKNKRRTPRMFSNRYFRLCVLIFLFVNMGLGIYLGDGSLKSFGLLLYRLILLTTLIGILLGSIYSHRTWCRFCPIGTLSASIAKFRNKRNKHTLLKIDSACINCKVCTKSCPMHIETHKYKGNTITHHDCINCKICKDSCPNDLIH
;
A
#
# COMPACT_ATOMS: atom_id res chain seq x y z
N MET A 1 -1.91 18.75 -11.49
CA MET A 1 -3.19 19.22 -10.91
C MET A 1 -4.14 18.07 -10.52
N PHE A 2 -4.49 17.16 -11.43
CA PHE A 2 -5.40 16.03 -11.10
C PHE A 2 -4.88 15.11 -9.98
N LEU A 3 -3.60 14.73 -10.02
CA LEU A 3 -3.03 13.78 -9.06
C LEU A 3 -2.88 14.34 -7.64
N SER A 4 -2.65 15.66 -7.51
CA SER A 4 -2.57 16.34 -6.22
C SER A 4 -3.95 16.48 -5.57
N LEU A 5 -4.98 16.80 -6.38
CA LEU A 5 -6.38 16.81 -5.93
C LEU A 5 -6.84 15.42 -5.53
N TRP A 6 -6.50 14.37 -6.29
CA TRP A 6 -6.80 13.00 -5.91
C TRP A 6 -6.16 12.62 -4.57
N LYS A 7 -4.87 12.90 -4.37
CA LYS A 7 -4.21 12.72 -3.08
C LYS A 7 -4.87 13.51 -1.94
N GLN A 8 -5.59 14.58 -2.25
CA GLN A 8 -6.30 15.35 -1.24
C GLN A 8 -7.65 14.75 -0.88
N PHE A 9 -8.43 14.28 -1.85
CA PHE A 9 -9.81 13.81 -1.64
C PHE A 9 -9.97 12.29 -1.53
N SER A 10 -8.94 11.51 -1.86
CA SER A 10 -9.06 10.04 -1.94
C SER A 10 -9.38 9.37 -0.59
N TYR A 11 -9.10 10.00 0.56
CA TYR A 11 -9.49 9.45 1.86
C TYR A 11 -11.01 9.51 2.07
N SER A 12 -11.69 10.53 1.52
CA SER A 12 -13.15 10.68 1.60
C SER A 12 -13.86 9.53 0.88
N VAL A 13 -13.27 9.00 -0.20
CA VAL A 13 -13.80 7.82 -0.91
C VAL A 13 -13.91 6.61 0.03
N LEU A 14 -12.90 6.39 0.89
CA LEU A 14 -12.96 5.29 1.86
C LEU A 14 -14.05 5.53 2.92
N LEU A 15 -14.15 6.75 3.44
CA LEU A 15 -15.14 7.09 4.47
C LEU A 15 -16.57 6.96 3.94
N ILE A 16 -16.83 7.47 2.73
CA ILE A 16 -18.12 7.32 2.05
C ILE A 16 -18.41 5.83 1.82
N PHE A 17 -17.44 5.05 1.32
CA PHE A 17 -17.61 3.61 1.14
C PHE A 17 -17.97 2.90 2.45
N LEU A 18 -17.31 3.24 3.56
CA LEU A 18 -17.58 2.62 4.87
C LEU A 18 -18.96 3.01 5.43
N PHE A 19 -19.36 4.27 5.25
CA PHE A 19 -20.66 4.78 5.71
C PHE A 19 -21.81 4.22 4.88
N VAL A 20 -21.74 4.32 3.55
CA VAL A 20 -22.81 3.86 2.66
C VAL A 20 -22.86 2.33 2.63
N GLY A 21 -21.73 1.63 2.76
CA GLY A 21 -21.69 0.17 2.86
C GLY A 21 -22.37 -0.39 4.12
N LEU A 22 -22.55 0.42 5.17
CA LEU A 22 -23.32 0.04 6.36
C LEU A 22 -24.83 0.04 6.09
N LEU A 23 -25.29 0.97 5.24
CA LEU A 23 -26.70 1.10 4.85
C LEU A 23 -27.07 0.17 3.68
N PHE A 24 -26.15 -0.03 2.74
CA PHE A 24 -26.35 -0.79 1.50
C PHE A 24 -25.17 -1.75 1.24
N PRO A 25 -25.24 -3.01 1.72
CA PRO A 25 -24.15 -3.98 1.60
C PRO A 25 -23.70 -4.28 0.17
N VAL A 26 -24.59 -4.08 -0.82
CA VAL A 26 -24.31 -4.31 -2.25
C VAL A 26 -23.15 -3.45 -2.76
N ILE A 27 -22.94 -2.26 -2.18
CA ILE A 27 -21.84 -1.36 -2.56
C ILE A 27 -20.47 -1.99 -2.27
N GLY A 28 -20.40 -3.00 -1.41
CA GLY A 28 -19.20 -3.79 -1.18
C GLY A 28 -18.59 -4.37 -2.46
N ILE A 29 -19.38 -4.58 -3.53
CA ILE A 29 -18.88 -5.02 -4.84
C ILE A 29 -17.90 -4.01 -5.46
N ALA A 30 -18.03 -2.71 -5.18
CA ALA A 30 -17.08 -1.69 -5.62
C ALA A 30 -15.66 -1.93 -5.08
N ALA A 31 -15.51 -2.70 -3.99
CA ALA A 31 -14.21 -3.12 -3.47
C ALA A 31 -13.38 -3.90 -4.49
N ILE A 32 -14.01 -4.61 -5.42
CA ILE A 32 -13.33 -5.39 -6.47
C ILE A 32 -12.43 -4.47 -7.31
N ILE A 33 -12.91 -3.27 -7.63
CA ILE A 33 -12.13 -2.25 -8.35
C ILE A 33 -10.85 -1.92 -7.57
N CYS A 34 -10.96 -1.77 -6.24
CA CYS A 34 -9.82 -1.51 -5.37
C CYS A 34 -8.85 -2.69 -5.24
N MET A 35 -9.29 -3.93 -5.51
CA MET A 35 -8.43 -5.12 -5.52
C MET A 35 -7.73 -5.33 -6.87
N ILE A 36 -8.43 -5.07 -7.97
CA ILE A 36 -7.92 -5.29 -9.33
C ILE A 36 -7.03 -4.12 -9.79
N ALA A 37 -7.41 -2.87 -9.53
CA ALA A 37 -6.68 -1.70 -10.02
C ALA A 37 -5.19 -1.65 -9.59
N PRO A 38 -4.80 -1.99 -8.34
CA PRO A 38 -3.39 -2.06 -7.95
C PRO A 38 -2.61 -3.15 -8.69
N VAL A 39 -3.25 -4.26 -9.05
CA VAL A 39 -2.63 -5.37 -9.78
C VAL A 39 -2.34 -4.95 -11.22
N VAL A 40 -3.35 -4.37 -11.88
CA VAL A 40 -3.24 -3.85 -13.25
C VAL A 40 -2.19 -2.74 -13.34
N VAL A 41 -2.26 -1.74 -12.46
CA VAL A 41 -1.27 -0.64 -12.45
C VAL A 41 0.12 -1.14 -12.11
N SER A 42 0.24 -2.22 -11.33
CA SER A 42 1.55 -2.80 -11.00
C SER A 42 2.25 -3.46 -12.18
N PHE A 43 1.51 -3.90 -13.19
CA PHE A 43 2.11 -4.37 -14.44
C PHE A 43 2.85 -3.25 -15.19
N PHE A 44 2.31 -2.02 -15.17
CA PHE A 44 2.88 -0.89 -15.91
C PHE A 44 3.86 -0.06 -15.06
N LYS A 45 3.44 0.39 -13.88
CA LYS A 45 4.17 1.36 -13.04
C LYS A 45 4.66 0.79 -11.70
N GLY A 46 4.60 -0.53 -11.52
CA GLY A 46 4.99 -1.19 -10.28
C GLY A 46 4.07 -0.78 -9.14
N ARG A 47 4.57 -0.74 -7.91
CA ARG A 47 3.72 -0.46 -6.72
C ARG A 47 3.25 1.00 -6.57
N TYR A 48 3.20 1.77 -7.66
CA TYR A 48 2.80 3.18 -7.69
C TYR A 48 1.40 3.44 -7.09
N TRP A 49 0.46 2.51 -7.29
CA TRP A 49 -0.91 2.63 -6.78
C TRP A 49 -0.95 2.79 -5.26
N CYS A 50 -0.24 1.94 -4.53
CA CYS A 50 -0.20 1.95 -3.06
C CYS A 50 0.32 3.27 -2.49
N GLY A 51 1.24 3.93 -3.21
CA GLY A 51 1.84 5.20 -2.80
C GLY A 51 1.04 6.44 -3.18
N ASN A 52 0.29 6.42 -4.28
CA ASN A 52 -0.27 7.64 -4.85
C ASN A 52 -1.79 7.65 -5.09
N LEU A 53 -2.41 6.48 -5.26
CA LEU A 53 -3.82 6.36 -5.69
C LEU A 53 -4.71 5.66 -4.66
N CYS A 54 -4.12 4.84 -3.79
CA CYS A 54 -4.88 4.03 -2.83
C CYS A 54 -5.60 4.92 -1.79
N PRO A 55 -6.95 4.88 -1.74
CA PRO A 55 -7.74 5.71 -0.82
C PRO A 55 -7.45 5.39 0.64
N ARG A 56 -7.30 4.09 0.92
CA ARG A 56 -6.92 3.59 2.25
C ARG A 56 -5.52 4.01 2.69
N GLY A 57 -4.57 4.04 1.76
CA GLY A 57 -3.22 4.52 2.06
C GLY A 57 -3.21 6.00 2.45
N ASN A 58 -3.99 6.81 1.71
CA ASN A 58 -4.14 8.23 1.97
C ASN A 58 -4.88 8.52 3.29
N PHE A 59 -5.90 7.71 3.61
CA PHE A 59 -6.59 7.77 4.89
C PHE A 59 -5.61 7.62 6.07
N PHE A 60 -4.73 6.62 6.01
CA PHE A 60 -3.72 6.45 7.07
C PHE A 60 -2.70 7.59 7.12
N ASP A 61 -2.26 8.13 5.98
CA ASP A 61 -1.32 9.26 5.96
C ASP A 61 -1.88 10.53 6.62
N ARG A 62 -3.19 10.79 6.44
CA ARG A 62 -3.84 12.01 6.96
C ARG A 62 -4.37 11.85 8.38
N VAL A 63 -5.06 10.74 8.67
CA VAL A 63 -5.75 10.53 9.95
C VAL A 63 -4.78 10.08 11.03
N ILE A 64 -3.82 9.21 10.69
CA ILE A 64 -2.83 8.71 11.64
C ILE A 64 -1.61 9.63 11.60
N THR A 65 -1.72 10.75 12.31
CA THR A 65 -0.68 11.79 12.34
C THR A 65 0.64 11.26 12.94
N ARG A 66 1.75 11.87 12.53
CA ARG A 66 3.17 11.61 12.84
C ARG A 66 3.60 11.50 14.33
N LYS A 67 2.73 11.29 15.31
CA LYS A 67 3.13 11.21 16.73
C LYS A 67 3.76 9.84 17.07
N ASN A 68 5.00 9.88 17.56
CA ASN A 68 5.86 8.78 18.03
C ASN A 68 5.91 7.51 17.16
N LYS A 69 6.68 7.58 16.07
CA LYS A 69 6.91 6.46 15.14
C LYS A 69 7.88 5.43 15.69
N ARG A 70 7.37 4.31 16.21
CA ARG A 70 8.18 3.10 16.35
C ARG A 70 8.42 2.52 14.95
N ARG A 71 9.66 2.10 14.66
CA ARG A 71 9.95 1.39 13.39
C ARG A 71 9.08 0.14 13.33
N THR A 72 8.54 -0.16 12.15
CA THR A 72 7.75 -1.38 11.96
C THR A 72 8.65 -2.60 12.21
N PRO A 73 8.22 -3.56 13.06
CA PRO A 73 9.03 -4.72 13.36
C PRO A 73 9.26 -5.56 12.11
N ARG A 74 10.40 -6.26 12.08
CA ARG A 74 10.83 -7.05 10.91
C ARG A 74 9.85 -8.19 10.57
N MET A 75 9.07 -8.65 11.55
CA MET A 75 8.04 -9.68 11.37
C MET A 75 7.04 -9.32 10.26
N PHE A 76 6.54 -8.09 10.23
CA PHE A 76 5.59 -7.62 9.21
C PHE A 76 6.20 -7.50 7.81
N SER A 77 7.53 -7.53 7.72
CA SER A 77 8.26 -7.56 6.45
C SER A 77 8.62 -8.98 6.00
N ASN A 78 8.45 -10.00 6.85
CA ASN A 78 8.87 -11.36 6.52
C ASN A 78 7.99 -11.95 5.41
N ARG A 79 8.60 -12.65 4.44
CA ARG A 79 7.86 -13.23 3.29
C ARG A 79 6.80 -14.22 3.77
N TYR A 80 7.14 -15.07 4.74
CA TYR A 80 6.22 -16.05 5.30
C TYR A 80 5.01 -15.38 5.94
N PHE A 81 5.21 -14.38 6.79
CA PHE A 81 4.11 -13.65 7.43
C PHE A 81 3.15 -13.03 6.40
N ARG A 82 3.67 -12.39 5.35
CA ARG A 82 2.83 -11.82 4.28
C ARG A 82 2.06 -12.89 3.52
N LEU A 83 2.69 -14.05 3.26
CA LEU A 83 2.07 -15.16 2.58
C LEU A 83 0.97 -15.80 3.45
N CYS A 84 1.21 -15.95 4.76
CA CYS A 84 0.20 -16.42 5.71
C CYS A 84 -1.03 -15.51 5.72
N VAL A 85 -0.86 -14.18 5.83
CA VAL A 85 -1.97 -13.22 5.79
C VAL A 85 -2.72 -13.27 4.46
N LEU A 86 -1.99 -13.39 3.35
CA LEU A 86 -2.58 -13.53 2.02
C LEU A 86 -3.44 -14.79 1.94
N ILE A 87 -2.87 -15.96 2.24
CA ILE A 87 -3.59 -17.25 2.20
C ILE A 87 -4.80 -17.19 3.14
N PHE A 88 -4.62 -16.68 4.35
CA PHE A 88 -5.72 -16.55 5.33
C PHE A 88 -6.89 -15.73 4.76
N LEU A 89 -6.64 -14.59 4.13
CA LEU A 89 -7.70 -13.75 3.55
C LEU A 89 -8.35 -14.39 2.31
N PHE A 90 -7.57 -15.06 1.46
CA PHE A 90 -8.13 -15.78 0.31
C PHE A 90 -8.98 -16.99 0.73
N VAL A 91 -8.57 -17.72 1.77
CA VAL A 91 -9.33 -18.82 2.34
C VAL A 91 -10.63 -18.32 2.99
N ASN A 92 -10.58 -17.24 3.78
CA ASN A 92 -11.78 -16.63 4.35
C ASN A 92 -12.75 -16.15 3.26
N MET A 93 -12.23 -15.55 2.19
CA MET A 93 -13.05 -15.13 1.06
C MET A 93 -13.66 -16.33 0.33
N GLY A 94 -12.86 -17.38 0.07
CA GLY A 94 -13.33 -18.61 -0.57
C GLY A 94 -14.39 -19.35 0.25
N LEU A 95 -14.18 -19.48 1.56
CA LEU A 95 -15.16 -20.06 2.48
C LEU A 95 -16.44 -19.23 2.56
N GLY A 96 -16.32 -17.90 2.60
CA GLY A 96 -17.49 -17.01 2.62
C GLY A 96 -18.33 -17.13 1.34
N ILE A 97 -17.71 -17.35 0.19
CA ILE A 97 -18.41 -17.61 -1.07
C ILE A 97 -19.05 -18.99 -1.05
N TYR A 98 -18.32 -20.03 -0.59
CA TYR A 98 -18.80 -21.42 -0.59
C TYR A 98 -19.99 -21.64 0.37
N LEU A 99 -19.95 -21.03 1.56
CA LEU A 99 -21.00 -21.13 2.56
C LEU A 99 -22.14 -20.10 2.35
N GLY A 100 -21.95 -19.17 1.41
CA GLY A 100 -22.92 -18.12 1.13
C GLY A 100 -24.11 -18.62 0.30
N ASP A 101 -25.21 -17.88 0.37
CA ASP A 101 -26.44 -18.09 -0.41
C ASP A 101 -26.29 -17.74 -1.91
N GLY A 102 -25.08 -17.42 -2.38
CA GLY A 102 -24.80 -16.97 -3.75
C GLY A 102 -25.37 -15.58 -4.10
N SER A 103 -25.98 -14.86 -3.15
CA SER A 103 -26.61 -13.57 -3.43
C SER A 103 -25.59 -12.43 -3.53
N LEU A 104 -25.84 -11.46 -4.41
CA LEU A 104 -25.00 -10.26 -4.56
C LEU A 104 -24.88 -9.47 -3.24
N LYS A 105 -25.92 -9.51 -2.40
CA LYS A 105 -25.95 -8.84 -1.09
C LYS A 105 -24.96 -9.48 -0.12
N SER A 106 -24.96 -10.81 -0.02
CA SER A 106 -24.01 -11.54 0.82
C SER A 106 -22.57 -11.34 0.36
N PHE A 107 -22.34 -11.36 -0.96
CA PHE A 107 -21.00 -11.12 -1.50
C PHE A 107 -20.49 -9.70 -1.21
N GLY A 108 -21.34 -8.69 -1.41
CA GLY A 108 -21.02 -7.31 -1.05
C GLY A 108 -20.73 -7.15 0.45
N LEU A 109 -21.53 -7.80 1.30
CA LEU A 109 -21.35 -7.78 2.75
C LEU A 109 -20.02 -8.43 3.19
N LEU A 110 -19.61 -9.53 2.56
CA LEU A 110 -18.32 -10.18 2.81
C LEU A 110 -17.14 -9.25 2.50
N LEU A 111 -17.16 -8.60 1.33
CA LEU A 111 -16.13 -7.66 0.92
C LEU A 111 -16.09 -6.42 1.81
N TYR A 112 -17.25 -5.89 2.18
CA TYR A 112 -17.38 -4.77 3.11
C TYR A 112 -16.78 -5.12 4.48
N ARG A 113 -17.16 -6.26 5.08
CA ARG A 113 -16.65 -6.73 6.37
C ARG A 113 -15.13 -6.89 6.34
N LEU A 114 -14.60 -7.46 5.26
CA LEU A 114 -13.16 -7.61 5.08
C LEU A 114 -12.44 -6.25 5.05
N ILE A 115 -12.95 -5.27 4.29
CA ILE A 115 -12.36 -3.93 4.26
C ILE A 115 -12.47 -3.24 5.61
N LEU A 116 -13.63 -3.31 6.27
CA LEU A 116 -13.87 -2.70 7.57
C LEU A 116 -12.90 -3.26 8.62
N LEU A 117 -12.89 -4.58 8.83
CA LEU A 117 -12.04 -5.25 9.81
C LEU A 117 -10.56 -4.99 9.54
N THR A 118 -10.12 -5.15 8.28
CA THR A 118 -8.73 -4.89 7.96
C THR A 118 -8.38 -3.42 8.18
N THR A 119 -9.28 -2.47 7.90
CA THR A 119 -9.07 -1.04 8.13
C THR A 119 -8.93 -0.73 9.61
N LEU A 120 -9.78 -1.31 10.47
CA LEU A 120 -9.67 -1.21 11.93
C LEU A 120 -8.31 -1.73 12.43
N ILE A 121 -7.88 -2.91 11.96
CA ILE A 121 -6.55 -3.46 12.27
C ILE A 121 -5.44 -2.50 11.79
N GLY A 122 -5.62 -1.91 10.61
CA GLY A 122 -4.68 -0.92 10.06
C GLY A 122 -4.59 0.36 10.89
N ILE A 123 -5.70 0.82 11.48
CA ILE A 123 -5.72 1.96 12.40
C ILE A 123 -4.96 1.63 13.68
N LEU A 124 -5.24 0.49 14.29
CA LEU A 124 -4.57 0.02 15.51
C LEU A 124 -3.05 -0.09 15.29
N LEU A 125 -2.63 -0.80 14.23
CA LEU A 125 -1.20 -0.95 13.90
C LEU A 125 -0.55 0.36 13.47
N GLY A 126 -1.30 1.21 12.77
CA GLY A 126 -0.83 2.52 12.33
C GLY A 126 -0.55 3.45 13.51
N SER A 127 -1.39 3.39 14.54
CA SER A 127 -1.25 4.18 15.77
C SER A 127 -0.07 3.74 16.63
N ILE A 128 0.19 2.43 16.73
CA ILE A 128 1.31 1.89 17.55
C ILE A 128 2.67 2.02 16.86
N TYR A 129 2.72 1.79 15.54
CA TYR A 129 3.96 1.74 14.77
C TYR A 129 4.09 2.92 13.80
N SER A 130 3.71 2.69 12.53
CA SER A 130 3.70 3.72 11.50
C SER A 130 2.42 3.68 10.68
N HIS A 131 1.96 4.83 10.22
CA HIS A 131 0.79 4.98 9.36
C HIS A 131 0.75 4.02 8.15
N ARG A 132 1.90 3.62 7.56
CA ARG A 132 1.97 2.64 6.45
C ARG A 132 2.24 1.19 6.88
N THR A 133 2.11 0.84 8.17
CA THR A 133 2.39 -0.54 8.65
C THR A 133 1.54 -1.58 7.94
N TRP A 134 0.23 -1.33 7.81
CA TRP A 134 -0.67 -2.22 7.08
C TRP A 134 -0.24 -2.44 5.63
N CYS A 135 0.23 -1.38 4.94
CA CYS A 135 0.64 -1.47 3.54
C CYS A 135 1.85 -2.41 3.31
N ARG A 136 2.59 -2.79 4.37
CA ARG A 136 3.73 -3.69 4.28
C ARG A 136 3.35 -5.15 4.04
N PHE A 137 2.24 -5.58 4.64
CA PHE A 137 1.74 -6.96 4.56
C PHE A 137 0.32 -7.07 3.98
N CYS A 138 -0.28 -5.95 3.55
CA CYS A 138 -1.54 -5.93 2.82
C CYS A 138 -1.53 -6.99 1.70
N PRO A 139 -2.55 -7.85 1.57
CA PRO A 139 -2.56 -8.95 0.60
C PRO A 139 -2.42 -8.46 -0.83
N ILE A 140 -3.19 -7.42 -1.20
CA ILE A 140 -3.13 -6.80 -2.53
C ILE A 140 -1.76 -6.14 -2.75
N GLY A 141 -1.22 -5.49 -1.71
CA GLY A 141 0.12 -4.92 -1.77
C GLY A 141 1.21 -5.98 -1.96
N THR A 142 1.06 -7.15 -1.35
CA THR A 142 1.96 -8.31 -1.50
C THR A 142 1.86 -8.89 -2.91
N LEU A 143 0.65 -9.01 -3.46
CA LEU A 143 0.43 -9.43 -4.86
C LEU A 143 1.07 -8.45 -5.85
N SER A 144 0.77 -7.14 -5.71
CA SER A 144 1.40 -6.10 -6.54
C SER A 144 2.92 -6.11 -6.40
N ALA A 145 3.47 -6.38 -5.21
CA ALA A 145 4.91 -6.45 -5.02
C ALA A 145 5.57 -7.62 -5.75
N SER A 146 4.94 -8.79 -5.71
CA SER A 146 5.39 -9.97 -6.47
C SER A 146 5.39 -9.66 -7.97
N ILE A 147 4.30 -9.10 -8.50
CA ILE A 147 4.20 -8.71 -9.92
C ILE A 147 5.24 -7.64 -10.28
N ALA A 148 5.38 -6.61 -9.44
CA ALA A 148 6.37 -5.56 -9.64
C ALA A 148 7.79 -6.13 -9.64
N LYS A 149 8.10 -7.14 -8.81
CA LYS A 149 9.42 -7.80 -8.81
C LYS A 149 9.72 -8.48 -10.15
N PHE A 150 8.77 -9.24 -10.69
CA PHE A 150 8.92 -9.86 -12.01
C PHE A 150 9.10 -8.82 -13.11
N ARG A 151 8.29 -7.75 -13.10
CA ARG A 151 8.41 -6.62 -14.03
C ARG A 151 9.77 -5.93 -13.92
N ASN A 152 10.22 -5.61 -12.71
CA ASN A 152 11.49 -4.91 -12.46
C ASN A 152 12.72 -5.70 -12.93
N LYS A 153 12.62 -7.03 -13.00
CA LYS A 153 13.66 -7.88 -13.60
C LYS A 153 13.77 -7.62 -15.12
N ARG A 154 12.66 -7.36 -15.80
CA ARG A 154 12.59 -7.10 -17.24
C ARG A 154 12.75 -5.63 -17.61
N ASN A 155 12.24 -4.70 -16.81
CA ASN A 155 12.23 -3.27 -17.11
C ASN A 155 12.49 -2.41 -15.86
N LYS A 156 13.67 -1.78 -15.82
CA LYS A 156 14.15 -0.98 -14.68
C LYS A 156 13.90 0.53 -14.84
N HIS A 157 13.44 1.01 -16.00
CA HIS A 157 13.33 2.44 -16.31
C HIS A 157 12.36 3.23 -15.41
N THR A 158 11.46 2.55 -14.70
CA THR A 158 10.50 3.20 -13.79
C THR A 158 10.95 3.19 -12.32
N LEU A 159 12.14 2.66 -12.04
CA LEU A 159 12.73 2.63 -10.70
C LEU A 159 13.55 3.88 -10.46
N LEU A 160 13.46 4.39 -9.24
CA LEU A 160 14.28 5.52 -8.81
C LEU A 160 15.75 5.10 -8.74
N LYS A 161 16.62 5.91 -9.33
CA LYS A 161 18.08 5.73 -9.28
C LYS A 161 18.69 6.80 -8.38
N ILE A 162 19.65 6.39 -7.54
CA ILE A 162 20.45 7.32 -6.74
C ILE A 162 21.79 7.50 -7.43
N ASP A 163 22.19 8.75 -7.64
CA ASP A 163 23.46 9.08 -8.26
C ASP A 163 24.67 8.68 -7.38
N SER A 164 25.82 8.41 -7.99
CA SER A 164 27.06 8.12 -7.28
C SER A 164 27.61 9.34 -6.54
N ALA A 165 27.18 10.55 -6.88
CA ALA A 165 27.48 11.78 -6.15
C ALA A 165 26.79 11.87 -4.76
N CYS A 166 25.94 10.90 -4.39
CA CYS A 166 25.23 10.92 -3.12
C CYS A 166 26.17 10.97 -1.90
N ILE A 167 26.00 12.00 -1.07
CA ILE A 167 26.77 12.25 0.17
C ILE A 167 26.29 11.45 1.39
N ASN A 168 25.32 10.53 1.21
CA ASN A 168 24.84 9.66 2.27
C ASN A 168 24.26 10.40 3.51
N CYS A 169 23.58 11.54 3.31
CA CYS A 169 22.98 12.37 4.37
C CYS A 169 21.78 11.74 5.10
N LYS A 170 21.28 10.59 4.63
CA LYS A 170 20.15 9.80 5.20
C LYS A 170 18.79 10.51 5.29
N VAL A 171 18.64 11.73 4.77
CA VAL A 171 17.35 12.46 4.73
C VAL A 171 16.26 11.64 4.03
N CYS A 172 16.57 11.06 2.86
CA CYS A 172 15.65 10.23 2.10
C CYS A 172 15.21 8.95 2.85
N THR A 173 16.09 8.38 3.68
CA THR A 173 15.77 7.23 4.54
C THR A 173 14.84 7.63 5.68
N LYS A 174 15.02 8.83 6.27
CA LYS A 174 14.16 9.36 7.33
C LYS A 174 12.77 9.77 6.82
N SER A 175 12.68 10.27 5.59
CA SER A 175 11.39 10.67 4.98
C SER A 175 10.60 9.49 4.39
N CYS A 176 11.23 8.34 4.14
CA CYS A 176 10.57 7.17 3.56
C CYS A 176 9.46 6.61 4.46
N PRO A 177 8.19 6.58 4.03
CA PRO A 177 7.07 6.05 4.84
C PRO A 177 7.19 4.54 5.09
N MET A 178 7.89 3.84 4.19
CA MET A 178 8.14 2.39 4.28
C MET A 178 9.39 2.04 5.09
N HIS A 179 10.10 3.04 5.64
CA HIS A 179 11.34 2.86 6.43
C HIS A 179 12.41 2.06 5.68
N ILE A 180 12.57 2.33 4.39
CA ILE A 180 13.59 1.70 3.55
C ILE A 180 14.89 2.49 3.70
N GLU A 181 16.01 1.78 3.87
CA GLU A 181 17.36 2.35 3.90
C GLU A 181 17.83 2.72 2.48
N THR A 182 17.15 3.69 1.87
CA THR A 182 17.40 4.18 0.51
C THR A 182 18.85 4.58 0.27
N HIS A 183 19.52 5.14 1.29
CA HIS A 183 20.91 5.58 1.18
C HIS A 183 21.92 4.47 0.83
N LYS A 184 21.59 3.21 1.12
CA LYS A 184 22.42 2.05 0.74
C LYS A 184 22.44 1.77 -0.76
N TYR A 185 21.49 2.33 -1.52
CA TYR A 185 21.39 2.17 -2.97
C TYR A 185 22.20 3.22 -3.75
N LYS A 186 23.22 3.84 -3.15
CA LYS A 186 24.13 4.80 -3.82
C LYS A 186 24.69 4.19 -5.11
N GLY A 187 24.61 4.94 -6.22
CA GLY A 187 25.04 4.51 -7.55
C GLY A 187 24.13 3.46 -8.21
N ASN A 188 23.06 3.02 -7.54
CA ASN A 188 22.20 1.92 -7.96
C ASN A 188 20.72 2.33 -8.02
N THR A 189 19.91 1.45 -8.60
CA THR A 189 18.44 1.58 -8.61
C THR A 189 17.84 1.00 -7.33
N ILE A 190 16.81 1.66 -6.80
CA ILE A 190 16.08 1.20 -5.62
C ILE A 190 15.21 0.00 -6.01
N THR A 191 15.73 -1.20 -5.84
CA THR A 191 15.07 -2.48 -6.17
C THR A 191 14.34 -3.11 -4.98
N HIS A 192 14.18 -2.37 -3.88
CA HIS A 192 13.56 -2.89 -2.66
C HIS A 192 12.09 -3.28 -2.88
N HIS A 193 11.71 -4.48 -2.44
CA HIS A 193 10.37 -5.05 -2.64
C HIS A 193 9.23 -4.24 -1.99
N ASP A 194 9.54 -3.52 -0.91
CA ASP A 194 8.57 -2.65 -0.22
C ASP A 194 8.47 -1.24 -0.81
N CYS A 195 9.24 -0.91 -1.85
CA CYS A 195 9.18 0.41 -2.47
C CYS A 195 7.83 0.61 -3.18
N ILE A 196 7.10 1.67 -2.81
CA ILE A 196 5.78 2.01 -3.37
C ILE A 196 5.82 3.12 -4.42
N ASN A 197 7.01 3.50 -4.91
CA ASN A 197 7.21 4.54 -5.92
C ASN A 197 6.45 5.86 -5.61
N CYS A 198 6.46 6.28 -4.35
CA CYS A 198 5.79 7.50 -3.87
C CYS A 198 6.56 8.80 -4.17
N LYS A 199 7.84 8.70 -4.57
CA LYS A 199 8.76 9.81 -4.92
C LYS A 199 9.11 10.80 -3.79
N ILE A 200 8.56 10.63 -2.58
CA ILE A 200 8.92 11.45 -1.40
C ILE A 200 10.43 11.55 -1.18
N CYS A 201 11.19 10.47 -1.44
CA CYS A 201 12.64 10.49 -1.30
C CYS A 201 13.34 11.43 -2.29
N LYS A 202 12.81 11.55 -3.52
CA LYS A 202 13.29 12.49 -4.54
C LYS A 202 12.99 13.92 -4.08
N ASP A 203 11.74 14.18 -3.72
CA ASP A 203 11.28 15.50 -3.29
C ASP A 203 11.97 15.99 -1.99
N SER A 204 12.46 15.07 -1.16
CA SER A 204 13.18 15.39 0.09
C SER A 204 14.71 15.49 -0.08
N CYS A 205 15.26 15.21 -1.26
CA CYS A 205 16.71 15.20 -1.46
C CYS A 205 17.22 16.64 -1.60
N PRO A 206 18.12 17.12 -0.72
CA PRO A 206 18.60 18.51 -0.78
C PRO A 206 19.43 18.80 -2.04
N ASN A 207 20.07 17.78 -2.62
CA ASN A 207 20.97 17.91 -3.78
C ASN A 207 20.34 17.38 -5.08
N ASP A 208 19.05 17.01 -5.07
CA ASP A 208 18.32 16.42 -6.21
C ASP A 208 19.01 15.23 -6.92
N LEU A 209 19.73 14.40 -6.16
CA LEU A 209 20.52 13.27 -6.68
C LEU A 209 19.71 11.96 -6.84
N ILE A 210 18.37 12.06 -6.95
CA ILE A 210 17.47 10.91 -7.08
C ILE A 210 16.56 11.13 -8.28
N HIS A 211 16.67 10.27 -9.28
CA HIS A 211 15.94 10.40 -10.55
C HIS A 211 14.92 9.28 -10.74
#